data_AF-A0A929I7D3-F1
#
_entry.id   AF-A0A929I7D3-F1
#
_cell.length_a   1.000
_cell.length_b   1.000
_cell.length_c   1.000
_cell.angle_alpha   90.00
_cell.angle_beta   90.00
_cell.angle_gamma   90.00
#
_symmetry.space_group_name_H-M   'P 1'
#
loop_
_entity.id
_entity.type
_entity.pdbx_description
1 polymer ?
#
loop_
_entity_poly.entity_id
_entity_poly.type
_entity_poly.pdbx_seq_one_letter_code
_entity_poly.pdbx_strand_id
1 'polypeptide(L)'
;MVKNARRIIKYQIILMIIALVLGIFFCNITADLLSKPAGKLMKIATGGGLKSLKIDNSEIPKIFYPRLRKSVYFPMYIATRALSISRKVQGEKNRGENLKYFLNHVNWLRDNLRLSTHDDVKYGVWEHNFRYPYGIYELEVPWRSGMSQGFGISALNKAYEITGDVSYLEHAKYALNAFFIDVKNGGVTYKDSKNDWWFEEYAGALDGVEPRVLNGAIYAVIDIYEFWKTTGDQNAQTLFVKGVNGIKNRLEQYDTGRWTYYDAIGTIATKHYHGDHIYLTQKLYEITGEKIFLEYNKKWSQYKIPYFIREFLIQKPDYHDIVILGLNVFGVLILEYFFVGLFFFLKRHRL
;
A
#
# COMPACT_ATOMS: atom_id res chain seq x y z
N MET A 1 -3.93 -31.01 -48.66
CA MET A 1 -4.45 -30.18 -47.54
C MET A 1 -3.80 -30.47 -46.19
N VAL A 2 -3.72 -31.73 -45.72
CA VAL A 2 -3.21 -32.07 -44.36
C VAL A 2 -1.74 -31.66 -44.12
N LYS A 3 -0.83 -31.82 -45.10
CA LYS A 3 0.59 -31.38 -44.98
C LYS A 3 0.72 -29.86 -44.81
N ASN A 4 -0.11 -29.07 -45.48
CA ASN A 4 -0.11 -27.61 -45.37
C ASN A 4 -0.67 -27.15 -44.03
N ALA A 5 -1.74 -27.79 -43.53
CA ALA A 5 -2.28 -27.53 -42.21
C ALA A 5 -1.25 -27.81 -41.09
N ARG A 6 -0.55 -28.96 -41.14
CA ARG A 6 0.52 -29.28 -40.17
C ARG A 6 1.66 -28.26 -40.21
N ARG A 7 2.04 -27.78 -41.39
CA ARG A 7 3.09 -26.78 -41.55
C ARG A 7 2.68 -25.42 -40.98
N ILE A 8 1.43 -24.99 -41.21
CA ILE A 8 0.88 -23.76 -40.63
C ILE A 8 0.85 -23.85 -39.11
N ILE A 9 0.34 -24.95 -38.56
CA ILE A 9 0.30 -25.19 -37.10
C ILE A 9 1.71 -25.10 -36.51
N LYS A 10 2.71 -25.73 -37.15
CA LYS A 10 4.10 -25.66 -36.69
C LYS A 10 4.62 -24.21 -36.63
N TYR A 11 4.33 -23.39 -37.63
CA TYR A 11 4.72 -21.97 -37.61
C TYR A 11 4.00 -21.19 -36.51
N GLN A 12 2.70 -21.43 -36.30
CA GLN A 12 1.94 -20.79 -35.22
C GLN A 12 2.49 -21.13 -33.84
N ILE A 13 2.88 -22.40 -33.62
CA ILE A 13 3.53 -22.82 -32.37
C ILE A 13 4.86 -22.10 -32.18
N ILE A 14 5.68 -21.97 -33.23
CA ILE A 14 6.97 -21.26 -33.15
C ILE A 14 6.76 -19.80 -32.77
N LEU A 15 5.83 -19.10 -33.44
CA LEU A 15 5.50 -17.70 -33.13
C LEU A 15 5.02 -17.55 -31.68
N MET A 16 4.11 -18.43 -31.23
CA MET A 16 3.67 -18.43 -29.83
C MET A 16 4.80 -18.64 -28.82
N ILE A 17 5.75 -19.54 -29.09
CA ILE A 17 6.90 -19.78 -28.20
C ILE A 17 7.80 -18.55 -28.15
N ILE A 18 8.11 -17.95 -29.30
CA ILE A 18 8.94 -16.73 -29.37
C ILE A 18 8.24 -15.59 -28.63
N ALA A 19 6.95 -15.39 -28.88
CA ALA A 19 6.16 -14.37 -28.21
C ALA A 19 6.07 -14.58 -26.70
N LEU A 20 5.99 -15.82 -26.23
CA LEU A 20 6.03 -16.13 -24.80
C LEU A 20 7.38 -15.75 -24.18
N VAL A 21 8.48 -16.17 -24.80
CA VAL A 21 9.85 -15.91 -24.31
C VAL A 21 10.17 -14.41 -24.31
N LEU A 22 9.89 -13.73 -25.43
CA LEU A 22 10.09 -12.29 -25.53
C LEU A 22 9.13 -11.53 -24.63
N GLY A 23 7.89 -11.98 -24.49
CA GLY A 23 6.90 -11.40 -23.59
C GLY A 23 7.37 -11.42 -22.14
N ILE A 24 7.88 -12.58 -21.67
CA ILE A 24 8.50 -12.74 -20.36
C ILE A 24 9.66 -11.75 -20.16
N PHE A 25 10.53 -11.61 -21.16
CA PHE A 25 11.65 -10.68 -21.10
C PHE A 25 11.17 -9.23 -20.99
N PHE A 26 10.19 -8.84 -21.82
CA PHE A 26 9.65 -7.48 -21.84
C PHE A 26 8.93 -7.10 -20.56
N CYS A 27 8.33 -8.04 -19.83
CA CYS A 27 7.72 -7.75 -18.54
C CYS A 27 8.68 -7.06 -17.56
N ASN A 28 9.99 -7.34 -17.62
CA ASN A 28 10.99 -6.66 -16.78
C ASN A 28 11.05 -5.13 -17.02
N ILE A 29 10.73 -4.71 -18.23
CA ILE A 29 10.81 -3.33 -18.70
C ILE A 29 9.43 -2.67 -18.62
N THR A 30 8.39 -3.42 -18.99
CA THR A 30 7.05 -2.87 -19.24
C THR A 30 6.10 -3.01 -18.05
N ALA A 31 6.44 -3.77 -17.00
CA ALA A 31 5.54 -3.99 -15.86
C ALA A 31 5.02 -2.68 -15.24
N ASP A 32 5.90 -1.69 -15.02
CA ASP A 32 5.49 -0.40 -14.45
C ASP A 32 4.59 0.38 -15.43
N LEU A 33 4.94 0.37 -16.72
CA LEU A 33 4.20 1.03 -17.78
C LEU A 33 2.80 0.43 -17.97
N LEU A 34 2.72 -0.90 -17.97
CA LEU A 34 1.50 -1.66 -18.21
C LEU A 34 0.67 -1.88 -16.94
N SER A 35 1.19 -1.56 -15.76
CA SER A 35 0.46 -1.71 -14.49
C SER A 35 -0.88 -0.96 -14.47
N LYS A 36 -0.90 0.32 -14.92
CA LYS A 36 -2.14 1.09 -15.00
C LYS A 36 -3.12 0.53 -16.05
N PRO A 37 -2.70 0.27 -17.32
CA PRO A 37 -3.53 -0.43 -18.30
C PRO A 37 -4.09 -1.76 -17.82
N ALA A 38 -3.26 -2.61 -17.22
CA ALA A 38 -3.65 -3.91 -16.68
C ALA A 38 -4.71 -3.75 -15.58
N GLY A 39 -4.51 -2.83 -14.64
CA GLY A 39 -5.49 -2.50 -13.60
C GLY A 39 -6.83 -2.02 -14.18
N LYS A 40 -6.82 -1.27 -15.28
CA LYS A 40 -8.06 -0.83 -15.97
C LYS A 40 -8.77 -1.99 -16.66
N LEU A 41 -8.05 -2.87 -17.34
CA LEU A 41 -8.60 -4.08 -17.97
C LEU A 41 -9.22 -5.02 -16.92
N MET A 42 -8.54 -5.23 -15.79
CA MET A 42 -9.08 -6.02 -14.68
C MET A 42 -10.36 -5.42 -14.12
N LYS A 43 -10.42 -4.10 -13.93
CA LYS A 43 -11.64 -3.43 -13.47
C LYS A 43 -12.82 -3.72 -14.41
N ILE A 44 -12.61 -3.64 -15.73
CA ILE A 44 -13.62 -3.98 -16.74
C ILE A 44 -14.03 -5.46 -16.63
N ALA A 45 -13.06 -6.37 -16.60
CA ALA A 45 -13.31 -7.82 -16.54
C ALA A 45 -14.02 -8.27 -15.26
N THR A 46 -13.83 -7.54 -14.16
CA THR A 46 -14.45 -7.82 -12.84
C THR A 46 -15.75 -7.03 -12.59
N GLY A 47 -16.28 -6.33 -13.60
CA GLY A 47 -17.52 -5.57 -13.49
C GLY A 47 -17.41 -4.26 -12.69
N GLY A 48 -16.19 -3.81 -12.38
CA GLY A 48 -15.90 -2.55 -11.71
C GLY A 48 -15.82 -1.40 -12.71
N GLY A 49 -16.77 -0.45 -12.64
CA GLY A 49 -16.68 0.79 -13.41
C GLY A 49 -15.39 1.59 -13.16
N LEU A 50 -15.06 2.49 -14.07
CA LEU A 50 -13.81 3.30 -14.11
C LEU A 50 -13.53 4.17 -12.87
N LYS A 51 -14.48 4.34 -11.94
CA LYS A 51 -14.31 5.08 -10.68
C LYS A 51 -14.24 4.11 -9.50
N SER A 52 -13.03 3.85 -8.97
CA SER A 52 -12.83 3.03 -7.77
C SER A 52 -13.13 3.78 -6.46
N LEU A 53 -13.10 5.12 -6.51
CA LEU A 53 -13.50 5.97 -5.41
C LEU A 53 -14.92 6.44 -5.67
N LYS A 54 -15.86 5.98 -4.85
CA LYS A 54 -17.19 6.58 -4.79
C LYS A 54 -17.13 7.69 -3.75
N ILE A 55 -17.54 8.89 -4.13
CA ILE A 55 -17.64 10.02 -3.24
C ILE A 55 -19.07 10.02 -2.67
N ASP A 56 -19.23 10.19 -1.36
CA ASP A 56 -20.56 10.34 -0.77
C ASP A 56 -21.12 11.76 -0.96
N ASN A 57 -22.35 11.99 -0.48
CA ASN A 57 -23.02 13.30 -0.60
C ASN A 57 -22.30 14.43 0.16
N SER A 58 -21.37 14.10 1.07
CA SER A 58 -20.55 15.03 1.86
C SER A 58 -19.12 15.16 1.31
N GLU A 59 -18.89 14.65 0.11
CA GLU A 59 -17.62 14.60 -0.60
C GLU A 59 -16.51 13.74 0.04
N ILE A 60 -16.86 12.84 0.95
CA ILE A 60 -15.93 11.94 1.62
C ILE A 60 -15.68 10.69 0.75
N PRO A 61 -14.41 10.31 0.51
CA PRO A 61 -14.09 9.17 -0.33
C PRO A 61 -14.43 7.83 0.34
N LYS A 62 -15.09 6.96 -0.42
CA LYS A 62 -15.28 5.53 -0.12
C LYS A 62 -14.50 4.67 -1.10
N ILE A 63 -13.96 3.58 -0.59
CA ILE A 63 -13.31 2.54 -1.40
C ILE A 63 -14.31 1.47 -1.73
N PHE A 64 -14.49 1.21 -3.03
CA PHE A 64 -15.21 0.03 -3.46
C PHE A 64 -14.31 -1.20 -3.41
N TYR A 65 -14.70 -2.18 -2.59
CA TYR A 65 -14.06 -3.50 -2.56
C TYR A 65 -14.87 -4.49 -3.40
N PRO A 66 -14.40 -4.91 -4.60
CA PRO A 66 -15.15 -5.81 -5.47
C PRO A 66 -15.50 -7.15 -4.81
N ARG A 67 -14.57 -7.72 -4.03
CA ARG A 67 -14.77 -8.97 -3.29
C ARG A 67 -15.89 -8.90 -2.26
N LEU A 68 -16.14 -7.71 -1.72
CA LEU A 68 -17.22 -7.48 -0.75
C LEU A 68 -18.47 -6.89 -1.40
N ARG A 69 -18.41 -6.55 -2.71
CA ARG A 69 -19.44 -5.84 -3.47
C ARG A 69 -19.99 -4.59 -2.76
N LYS A 70 -19.17 -3.93 -1.95
CA LYS A 70 -19.58 -2.77 -1.15
C LYS A 70 -18.53 -1.67 -1.14
N SER A 71 -19.00 -0.44 -0.92
CA SER A 71 -18.13 0.73 -0.71
C SER A 71 -18.03 1.00 0.79
N VAL A 72 -16.82 1.19 1.30
CA VAL A 72 -16.56 1.42 2.73
C VAL A 72 -15.73 2.67 2.91
N TYR A 73 -15.89 3.32 4.06
CA TYR A 73 -14.95 4.35 4.49
C TYR A 73 -13.66 3.70 4.97
N PHE A 74 -12.54 4.32 4.65
CA PHE A 74 -11.23 3.88 5.09
C PHE A 74 -10.46 5.11 5.60
N PRO A 75 -10.28 5.27 6.92
CA PRO A 75 -9.69 6.46 7.54
C PRO A 75 -8.36 6.89 6.94
N MET A 76 -7.44 5.95 6.66
CA MET A 76 -6.18 6.26 5.96
C MET A 76 -6.38 7.02 4.64
N TYR A 77 -7.34 6.63 3.81
CA TYR A 77 -7.57 7.30 2.53
C TYR A 77 -8.22 8.67 2.69
N ILE A 78 -9.05 8.84 3.71
CA ILE A 78 -9.66 10.13 4.06
C ILE A 78 -8.58 11.08 4.59
N ALA A 79 -7.70 10.59 5.46
CA ALA A 79 -6.59 11.33 6.05
C ALA A 79 -5.53 11.72 5.01
N THR A 80 -5.06 10.78 4.18
CA THR A 80 -4.11 11.09 3.10
C THR A 80 -4.69 12.07 2.09
N ARG A 81 -6.00 11.99 1.81
CA ARG A 81 -6.69 12.97 0.97
C ARG A 81 -6.68 14.35 1.63
N ALA A 82 -7.03 14.44 2.93
CA ALA A 82 -6.95 15.68 3.70
C ALA A 82 -5.54 16.29 3.65
N LEU A 83 -4.49 15.51 3.93
CA LEU A 83 -3.09 15.94 3.88
C LEU A 83 -2.65 16.40 2.48
N SER A 84 -3.18 15.79 1.42
CA SER A 84 -2.92 16.26 0.05
C SER A 84 -3.58 17.61 -0.25
N ILE A 85 -4.78 17.87 0.31
CA ILE A 85 -5.51 19.13 0.12
C ILE A 85 -4.91 20.24 0.98
N SER A 86 -4.43 19.95 2.20
CA SER A 86 -3.87 20.97 3.10
C SER A 86 -2.71 21.75 2.46
N ARG A 87 -1.89 21.10 1.63
CA ARG A 87 -0.83 21.77 0.83
C ARG A 87 -1.40 22.80 -0.15
N LYS A 88 -2.62 22.60 -0.66
CA LYS A 88 -3.32 23.54 -1.54
C LYS A 88 -4.00 24.66 -0.76
N VAL A 89 -4.45 24.40 0.47
CA VAL A 89 -4.95 25.44 1.39
C VAL A 89 -3.87 26.47 1.69
N GLN A 90 -2.61 26.04 1.78
CA GLN A 90 -1.47 26.93 1.95
C GLN A 90 -1.22 27.85 0.74
N GLY A 91 -1.74 27.54 -0.44
CA GLY A 91 -1.73 28.42 -1.61
C GLY A 91 -2.91 29.41 -1.62
N GLU A 92 -2.76 30.55 -2.32
CA GLU A 92 -3.78 31.61 -2.35
C GLU A 92 -4.99 31.27 -3.25
N LYS A 93 -4.76 30.55 -4.35
CA LYS A 93 -5.82 30.21 -5.31
C LYS A 93 -6.82 29.22 -4.74
N ASN A 94 -8.11 29.58 -4.77
CA ASN A 94 -9.23 28.77 -4.26
C ASN A 94 -9.07 28.34 -2.79
N ARG A 95 -8.37 29.14 -1.98
CA ARG A 95 -8.10 28.82 -0.57
C ARG A 95 -9.36 28.45 0.21
N GLY A 96 -10.44 29.22 0.07
CA GLY A 96 -11.70 28.97 0.79
C GLY A 96 -12.35 27.63 0.46
N GLU A 97 -12.40 27.26 -0.83
CA GLU A 97 -12.93 25.97 -1.27
C GLU A 97 -12.04 24.81 -0.80
N ASN A 98 -10.72 24.95 -0.96
CA ASN A 98 -9.75 23.95 -0.49
C ASN A 98 -9.85 23.77 1.03
N LEU A 99 -10.02 24.86 1.79
CA LEU A 99 -10.16 24.82 3.23
C LEU A 99 -11.45 24.11 3.64
N LYS A 100 -12.58 24.46 3.03
CA LYS A 100 -13.86 23.76 3.25
C LYS A 100 -13.73 22.27 2.97
N TYR A 101 -13.13 21.91 1.84
CA TYR A 101 -12.95 20.52 1.43
C TYR A 101 -12.02 19.75 2.38
N PHE A 102 -10.92 20.38 2.83
CA PHE A 102 -10.03 19.85 3.86
C PHE A 102 -10.76 19.64 5.19
N LEU A 103 -11.48 20.65 5.67
CA LEU A 103 -12.22 20.61 6.94
C LEU A 103 -13.28 19.51 6.95
N ASN A 104 -13.98 19.28 5.83
CA ASN A 104 -14.91 18.16 5.72
C ASN A 104 -14.25 16.80 6.03
N HIS A 105 -13.03 16.57 5.54
CA HIS A 105 -12.32 15.30 5.75
C HIS A 105 -11.83 15.15 7.20
N VAL A 106 -11.26 16.20 7.79
CA VAL A 106 -10.77 16.14 9.18
C VAL A 106 -11.89 16.14 10.20
N ASN A 107 -13.04 16.78 9.91
CA ASN A 107 -14.25 16.64 10.71
C ASN A 107 -14.78 15.22 10.67
N TRP A 108 -14.80 14.58 9.49
CA TRP A 108 -15.15 13.16 9.40
C TRP A 108 -14.23 12.31 10.28
N LEU A 109 -12.91 12.53 10.25
CA LEU A 109 -11.96 11.80 11.09
C LEU A 109 -12.23 12.03 12.59
N ARG A 110 -12.42 13.29 13.00
CA ARG A 110 -12.73 13.65 14.39
C ARG A 110 -14.01 12.98 14.87
N ASP A 111 -15.09 13.12 14.10
CA ASP A 111 -16.44 12.71 14.49
C ASP A 111 -16.62 11.18 14.42
N ASN A 112 -15.76 10.46 13.68
CA ASN A 112 -15.76 8.99 13.59
C ASN A 112 -14.64 8.34 14.42
N LEU A 113 -13.92 9.10 15.25
CA LEU A 113 -12.94 8.55 16.19
C LEU A 113 -13.68 7.96 17.40
N ARG A 114 -13.68 6.63 17.54
CA ARG A 114 -14.35 5.97 18.66
C ARG A 114 -13.49 6.09 19.91
N LEU A 115 -13.99 6.82 20.91
CA LEU A 115 -13.31 6.97 22.20
C LEU A 115 -13.59 5.77 23.12
N SER A 116 -12.58 5.37 23.88
CA SER A 116 -12.63 4.28 24.87
C SER A 116 -11.64 4.57 26.00
N THR A 117 -11.61 3.73 27.03
CA THR A 117 -10.67 3.81 28.15
C THR A 117 -10.20 2.41 28.53
N HIS A 118 -8.89 2.26 28.74
CA HIS A 118 -8.26 1.02 29.21
C HIS A 118 -7.07 1.37 30.09
N ASP A 119 -6.98 0.77 31.28
CA ASP A 119 -5.95 1.05 32.30
C ASP A 119 -5.72 2.57 32.51
N ASP A 120 -6.83 3.31 32.74
CA ASP A 120 -6.88 4.77 32.93
C ASP A 120 -6.40 5.62 31.73
N VAL A 121 -6.04 4.99 30.60
CA VAL A 121 -5.69 5.68 29.36
C VAL A 121 -6.95 5.88 28.52
N LYS A 122 -7.41 7.13 28.41
CA LYS A 122 -8.43 7.51 27.42
C LYS A 122 -7.81 7.56 26.02
N TYR A 123 -8.33 6.77 25.10
CA TYR A 123 -7.83 6.67 23.73
C TYR A 123 -8.96 6.72 22.72
N GLY A 124 -8.61 6.97 21.46
CA GLY A 124 -9.51 7.02 20.32
C GLY A 124 -9.02 6.12 19.20
N VAL A 125 -9.91 5.40 18.54
CA VAL A 125 -9.54 4.51 17.44
C VAL A 125 -10.55 4.56 16.31
N TRP A 126 -10.06 4.49 15.08
CA TRP A 126 -10.92 4.28 13.91
C TRP A 126 -11.10 2.79 13.65
N GLU A 127 -12.35 2.34 13.69
CA GLU A 127 -12.73 0.94 13.50
C GLU A 127 -13.21 0.67 12.07
N HIS A 128 -12.76 -0.47 11.53
CA HIS A 128 -13.20 -0.99 10.26
C HIS A 128 -14.30 -2.04 10.47
N ASN A 129 -15.55 -1.60 10.34
CA ASN A 129 -16.75 -2.44 10.49
C ASN A 129 -17.06 -3.28 9.24
N PHE A 130 -16.04 -3.90 8.64
CA PHE A 130 -16.18 -4.78 7.49
C PHE A 130 -15.10 -5.85 7.46
N ARG A 131 -15.44 -7.05 6.97
CA ARG A 131 -14.49 -8.14 6.77
C ARG A 131 -13.32 -7.71 5.88
N TYR A 132 -12.10 -8.04 6.30
CA TYR A 132 -10.90 -7.81 5.50
C TYR A 132 -10.99 -8.57 4.14
N PRO A 133 -10.86 -7.87 3.00
CA PRO A 133 -11.20 -8.44 1.69
C PRO A 133 -10.15 -9.43 1.14
N TYR A 134 -8.94 -9.43 1.70
CA TYR A 134 -7.85 -10.25 1.16
C TYR A 134 -7.67 -11.60 1.85
N GLY A 135 -8.34 -11.84 2.98
CA GLY A 135 -8.45 -13.16 3.62
C GLY A 135 -7.17 -13.72 4.23
N ILE A 136 -6.00 -13.12 3.96
CA ILE A 136 -4.69 -13.61 4.42
C ILE A 136 -4.42 -13.45 5.92
N TYR A 137 -5.15 -12.55 6.60
CA TYR A 137 -4.92 -12.21 8.01
C TYR A 137 -6.10 -12.54 8.94
N GLU A 138 -7.19 -13.11 8.40
CA GLU A 138 -8.38 -13.49 9.18
C GLU A 138 -8.79 -12.48 10.28
N LEU A 139 -9.00 -11.22 9.90
CA LEU A 139 -9.34 -10.16 10.87
C LEU A 139 -10.79 -10.26 11.37
N GLU A 140 -10.97 -10.16 12.68
CA GLU A 140 -12.28 -10.00 13.32
C GLU A 140 -12.84 -8.59 13.06
N VAL A 141 -14.16 -8.48 12.94
CA VAL A 141 -14.84 -7.19 12.81
C VAL A 141 -15.35 -6.72 14.18
N PRO A 142 -15.01 -5.51 14.65
CA PRO A 142 -14.19 -4.50 13.97
C PRO A 142 -12.69 -4.74 14.11
N TRP A 143 -11.95 -4.53 13.02
CA TRP A 143 -10.50 -4.45 13.03
C TRP A 143 -10.03 -2.99 12.98
N ARG A 144 -8.76 -2.75 13.28
CA ARG A 144 -8.14 -1.43 13.43
C ARG A 144 -6.85 -1.36 12.61
N SER A 145 -6.31 -0.17 12.41
CA SER A 145 -5.07 -0.01 11.64
C SER A 145 -4.16 1.05 12.24
N GLY A 146 -2.98 0.65 12.70
CA GLY A 146 -1.95 1.56 13.19
C GLY A 146 -1.49 2.57 12.13
N MET A 147 -1.44 2.15 10.86
CA MET A 147 -1.18 3.07 9.75
C MET A 147 -2.31 4.09 9.58
N SER A 148 -3.58 3.67 9.66
CA SER A 148 -4.72 4.61 9.67
C SER A 148 -4.65 5.58 10.85
N GLN A 149 -4.28 5.10 12.04
CA GLN A 149 -4.10 5.94 13.23
C GLN A 149 -3.04 7.02 12.99
N GLY A 150 -1.87 6.66 12.45
CA GLY A 150 -0.78 7.58 12.12
C GLY A 150 -1.22 8.71 11.18
N PHE A 151 -1.78 8.35 10.02
CA PHE A 151 -2.24 9.37 9.07
C PHE A 151 -3.36 10.25 9.65
N GLY A 152 -4.26 9.67 10.44
CA GLY A 152 -5.32 10.41 11.11
C GLY A 152 -4.78 11.44 12.11
N ILE A 153 -3.76 11.08 12.89
CA ILE A 153 -3.03 12.00 13.78
C ILE A 153 -2.42 13.14 12.97
N SER A 154 -1.69 12.83 11.89
CA SER A 154 -1.10 13.83 11.00
C SER A 154 -2.15 14.79 10.42
N ALA A 155 -3.30 14.27 9.99
CA ALA A 155 -4.39 15.07 9.42
C ALA A 155 -5.06 15.99 10.45
N LEU A 156 -5.37 15.47 11.65
CA LEU A 156 -5.95 16.25 12.74
C LEU A 156 -4.97 17.32 13.24
N ASN A 157 -3.69 16.98 13.41
CA ASN A 157 -2.67 17.95 13.80
C ASN A 157 -2.52 19.07 12.75
N LYS A 158 -2.55 18.71 11.46
CA LYS A 158 -2.54 19.71 10.38
C LYS A 158 -3.78 20.62 10.42
N ALA A 159 -4.93 20.11 10.87
CA ALA A 159 -6.13 20.93 11.05
C ALA A 159 -5.94 21.94 12.17
N TYR A 160 -5.41 21.52 13.32
CA TYR A 160 -5.04 22.40 14.42
C TYR A 160 -4.07 23.50 13.97
N GLU A 161 -3.00 23.17 13.24
CA GLU A 161 -2.04 24.16 12.72
C GLU A 161 -2.70 25.21 11.81
N ILE A 162 -3.72 24.83 11.03
CA ILE A 162 -4.39 25.72 10.08
C ILE A 162 -5.45 26.59 10.75
N THR A 163 -6.21 26.03 11.70
CA THR A 163 -7.40 26.70 12.27
C THR A 163 -7.18 27.27 13.67
N GLY A 164 -6.19 26.75 14.42
CA GLY A 164 -6.03 27.00 15.84
C GLY A 164 -7.07 26.29 16.74
N ASP A 165 -7.96 25.47 16.18
CA ASP A 165 -9.00 24.77 16.95
C ASP A 165 -8.39 23.59 17.73
N VAL A 166 -8.30 23.77 19.05
CA VAL A 166 -7.72 22.82 20.01
C VAL A 166 -8.44 21.47 20.00
N SER A 167 -9.71 21.42 19.59
CA SER A 167 -10.45 20.16 19.47
C SER A 167 -9.73 19.16 18.56
N TYR A 168 -9.13 19.61 17.45
CA TYR A 168 -8.39 18.70 16.57
C TYR A 168 -7.12 18.14 17.23
N LEU A 169 -6.40 18.96 17.99
CA LEU A 169 -5.22 18.52 18.72
C LEU A 169 -5.57 17.50 19.81
N GLU A 170 -6.67 17.71 20.54
CA GLU A 170 -7.16 16.75 21.53
C GLU A 170 -7.51 15.40 20.91
N HIS A 171 -8.22 15.39 19.78
CA HIS A 171 -8.55 14.14 19.08
C HIS A 171 -7.32 13.46 18.49
N ALA A 172 -6.32 14.23 18.02
CA ALA A 172 -5.03 13.68 17.62
C ALA A 172 -4.33 12.97 18.80
N LYS A 173 -4.38 13.55 20.01
CA LYS A 173 -3.85 12.93 21.23
C LYS A 173 -4.62 11.67 21.64
N TYR A 174 -5.95 11.68 21.54
CA TYR A 174 -6.74 10.46 21.77
C TYR A 174 -6.36 9.36 20.76
N ALA A 175 -6.20 9.70 19.49
CA ALA A 175 -5.76 8.76 18.46
C ALA A 175 -4.34 8.22 18.70
N LEU A 176 -3.43 9.08 19.17
CA LEU A 176 -2.08 8.71 19.60
C LEU A 176 -2.10 7.72 20.76
N ASN A 177 -3.00 7.93 21.73
CA ASN A 177 -3.08 7.06 22.91
C ASN A 177 -3.43 5.60 22.56
N ALA A 178 -4.04 5.33 21.40
CA ALA A 178 -4.33 3.97 20.95
C ALA A 178 -3.06 3.11 20.76
N PHE A 179 -1.90 3.73 20.53
CA PHE A 179 -0.62 3.02 20.40
C PHE A 179 -0.03 2.58 21.74
N PHE A 180 -0.55 3.05 22.88
CA PHE A 180 -0.23 2.47 24.19
C PHE A 180 -1.08 1.24 24.51
N ILE A 181 -2.17 1.00 23.77
CA ILE A 181 -3.11 -0.09 24.03
C ILE A 181 -2.72 -1.29 23.18
N ASP A 182 -2.70 -2.47 23.81
CA ASP A 182 -2.43 -3.73 23.11
C ASP A 182 -3.53 -4.05 22.09
N VAL A 183 -3.20 -4.69 20.97
CA VAL A 183 -4.17 -5.14 19.97
C VAL A 183 -5.32 -5.92 20.61
N LYS A 184 -5.02 -6.81 21.57
CA LYS A 184 -6.04 -7.64 22.26
C LYS A 184 -7.00 -6.83 23.14
N ASN A 185 -6.59 -5.63 23.55
CA ASN A 185 -7.37 -4.73 24.41
C ASN A 185 -8.04 -3.60 23.63
N GLY A 186 -8.14 -3.73 22.30
CA GLY A 186 -8.78 -2.72 21.45
C GLY A 186 -7.85 -1.64 20.90
N GLY A 187 -6.54 -1.79 21.10
CA GLY A 187 -5.51 -0.90 20.56
C GLY A 187 -4.96 -1.36 19.21
N VAL A 188 -3.73 -0.90 18.91
CA VAL A 188 -3.03 -1.16 17.63
C VAL A 188 -1.58 -1.60 17.82
N THR A 189 -1.18 -2.03 19.02
CA THR A 189 0.23 -2.31 19.33
C THR A 189 0.46 -3.73 19.82
N TYR A 190 1.46 -4.42 19.27
CA TYR A 190 2.07 -5.59 19.90
C TYR A 190 3.29 -5.16 20.70
N LYS A 191 3.36 -5.54 21.98
CA LYS A 191 4.45 -5.16 22.90
C LYS A 191 5.40 -6.35 23.08
N ASP A 192 6.38 -6.48 22.18
CA ASP A 192 7.34 -7.58 22.19
C ASP A 192 8.23 -7.56 23.44
N SER A 193 8.56 -6.36 23.91
CA SER A 193 9.29 -6.14 25.16
C SER A 193 8.90 -4.82 25.81
N LYS A 194 9.57 -4.46 26.90
CA LYS A 194 9.41 -3.13 27.53
C LYS A 194 9.67 -1.99 26.54
N ASN A 195 10.60 -2.17 25.60
CA ASN A 195 11.09 -1.10 24.71
C ASN A 195 10.90 -1.38 23.21
N ASP A 196 10.47 -2.58 22.83
CA ASP A 196 10.33 -2.98 21.42
C ASP A 196 8.85 -3.17 21.12
N TRP A 197 8.23 -2.14 20.54
CA TRP A 197 6.80 -2.15 20.25
C TRP A 197 6.58 -2.12 18.75
N TRP A 198 5.57 -2.87 18.32
CA TRP A 198 5.19 -2.97 16.92
C TRP A 198 3.79 -2.37 16.70
N PHE A 199 3.70 -1.39 15.80
CA PHE A 199 2.46 -0.71 15.47
C PHE A 199 1.78 -1.40 14.29
N GLU A 200 0.73 -2.17 14.58
CA GLU A 200 0.16 -3.14 13.66
C GLU A 200 -0.74 -2.48 12.61
N GLU A 201 -0.44 -2.66 11.32
CA GLU A 201 -1.25 -2.12 10.22
C GLU A 201 -2.64 -2.76 10.17
N TYR A 202 -2.74 -4.05 10.49
CA TYR A 202 -3.97 -4.83 10.47
C TYR A 202 -4.22 -5.44 11.85
N ALA A 203 -4.63 -4.61 12.80
CA ALA A 203 -4.85 -4.99 14.19
C ALA A 203 -6.22 -5.65 14.37
N GLY A 204 -6.24 -6.84 14.97
CA GLY A 204 -7.46 -7.63 15.18
C GLY A 204 -7.49 -8.97 14.42
N ALA A 205 -6.33 -9.52 14.08
CA ALA A 205 -6.21 -10.86 13.54
C ALA A 205 -6.63 -11.91 14.57
N LEU A 206 -7.35 -12.95 14.12
CA LEU A 206 -7.74 -14.09 14.95
C LEU A 206 -6.55 -15.01 15.27
N ASP A 207 -6.67 -15.75 16.37
CA ASP A 207 -5.85 -16.91 16.76
C ASP A 207 -4.37 -16.89 16.32
N GLY A 208 -3.56 -16.08 17.00
CA GLY A 208 -2.09 -16.16 16.95
C GLY A 208 -1.43 -15.66 15.66
N VAL A 209 -2.21 -15.20 14.67
CA VAL A 209 -1.65 -14.57 13.47
C VAL A 209 -1.29 -13.12 13.79
N GLU A 210 0.00 -12.80 13.69
CA GLU A 210 0.49 -11.43 13.80
C GLU A 210 1.09 -11.01 12.45
N PRO A 211 0.31 -10.37 11.55
CA PRO A 211 0.77 -10.05 10.21
C PRO A 211 2.07 -9.25 10.24
N ARG A 212 2.12 -8.21 11.07
CA ARG A 212 3.31 -7.35 11.20
C ARG A 212 3.77 -6.83 9.85
N VAL A 213 2.91 -6.06 9.21
CA VAL A 213 3.21 -5.45 7.91
C VAL A 213 4.21 -4.31 8.06
N LEU A 214 5.35 -4.42 7.36
CA LEU A 214 6.52 -3.57 7.60
C LEU A 214 6.28 -2.10 7.26
N ASN A 215 5.78 -1.81 6.06
CA ASN A 215 5.55 -0.43 5.62
C ASN A 215 4.58 0.30 6.56
N GLY A 216 3.49 -0.36 7.00
CA GLY A 216 2.49 0.25 7.86
C GLY A 216 3.05 0.64 9.23
N ALA A 217 3.87 -0.23 9.82
CA ALA A 217 4.57 0.06 11.07
C ALA A 217 5.52 1.26 10.91
N ILE A 218 6.32 1.31 9.83
CA ILE A 218 7.24 2.42 9.60
C ILE A 218 6.48 3.74 9.36
N TYR A 219 5.42 3.74 8.55
CA TYR A 219 4.60 4.93 8.34
C TYR A 219 4.00 5.46 9.64
N ALA A 220 3.45 4.59 10.49
CA ALA A 220 2.92 4.98 11.79
C ALA A 220 4.00 5.62 12.69
N VAL A 221 5.21 5.04 12.73
CA VAL A 221 6.34 5.60 13.48
C VAL A 221 6.74 6.98 12.95
N ILE A 222 6.78 7.18 11.64
CA ILE A 222 7.11 8.47 11.01
C ILE A 222 6.02 9.52 11.33
N ASP A 223 4.74 9.17 11.24
CA ASP A 223 3.65 10.09 11.58
C ASP A 223 3.70 10.50 13.06
N ILE A 224 4.00 9.57 13.96
CA ILE A 224 4.19 9.85 15.39
C ILE A 224 5.41 10.75 15.64
N TYR A 225 6.52 10.53 14.91
CA TYR A 225 7.69 11.41 14.97
C TYR A 225 7.37 12.84 14.55
N GLU A 226 6.67 13.03 13.43
CA GLU A 226 6.28 14.37 12.97
C GLU A 226 5.30 15.03 13.95
N PHE A 227 4.39 14.26 14.56
CA PHE A 227 3.52 14.77 15.62
C PHE A 227 4.33 15.23 16.85
N TRP A 228 5.30 14.44 17.32
CA TRP A 228 6.20 14.85 18.40
C TRP A 228 6.97 16.12 18.04
N LYS A 229 7.58 16.17 16.85
CA LYS A 229 8.38 17.31 16.39
C LYS A 229 7.58 18.61 16.33
N THR A 230 6.31 18.53 15.94
CA THR A 230 5.43 19.71 15.80
C THR A 230 4.82 20.16 17.12
N THR A 231 4.54 19.24 18.05
CA THR A 231 3.79 19.54 19.29
C THR A 231 4.62 19.51 20.57
N GLY A 232 5.81 18.90 20.54
CA GLY A 232 6.62 18.61 21.73
C GLY A 232 6.05 17.50 22.64
N ASP A 233 5.02 16.77 22.18
CA ASP A 233 4.31 15.77 22.99
C ASP A 233 5.22 14.60 23.41
N GLN A 234 5.36 14.40 24.73
CA GLN A 234 6.28 13.41 25.31
C GLN A 234 5.78 11.98 25.14
N ASN A 235 4.46 11.77 25.02
CA ASN A 235 3.90 10.46 24.74
C ASN A 235 4.25 10.05 23.31
N ALA A 236 4.19 10.99 22.36
CA ALA A 236 4.61 10.76 20.98
C ALA A 236 6.10 10.44 20.89
N GLN A 237 6.96 11.16 21.62
CA GLN A 237 8.39 10.83 21.71
C GLN A 237 8.62 9.40 22.24
N THR A 238 7.91 9.03 23.31
CA THR A 238 8.02 7.70 23.91
C THR A 238 7.62 6.60 22.93
N LEU A 239 6.48 6.78 22.25
CA LEU A 239 6.00 5.84 21.24
C LEU A 239 6.95 5.75 20.05
N PHE A 240 7.47 6.88 19.58
CA PHE A 240 8.45 6.92 18.50
C PHE A 240 9.68 6.07 18.82
N VAL A 241 10.30 6.27 19.99
CA VAL A 241 11.47 5.49 20.40
C VAL A 241 11.16 3.99 20.47
N LYS A 242 10.01 3.62 21.05
CA LYS A 242 9.60 2.21 21.17
C LYS A 242 9.31 1.56 19.83
N GLY A 243 8.66 2.29 18.92
CA GLY A 243 8.37 1.84 17.56
C GLY A 243 9.64 1.67 16.72
N VAL A 244 10.57 2.63 16.79
CA VAL A 244 11.88 2.54 16.11
C VAL A 244 12.64 1.29 16.57
N ASN A 245 12.68 1.01 17.86
CA ASN A 245 13.35 -0.18 18.39
C ASN A 245 12.66 -1.47 17.93
N GLY A 246 11.32 -1.53 17.96
CA GLY A 246 10.57 -2.68 17.47
C GLY A 246 10.82 -2.98 16.00
N ILE A 247 10.92 -1.96 15.15
CA ILE A 247 11.25 -2.12 13.72
C ILE A 247 12.71 -2.56 13.57
N LYS A 248 13.65 -1.86 14.22
CA LYS A 248 15.09 -2.14 14.16
C LYS A 248 15.42 -3.60 14.44
N ASN A 249 14.85 -4.15 15.51
CA ASN A 249 15.12 -5.52 15.97
C ASN A 249 14.45 -6.61 15.10
N ARG A 250 13.69 -6.21 14.07
CA ARG A 250 12.93 -7.11 13.22
C ARG A 250 13.29 -7.02 11.74
N LEU A 251 14.12 -6.07 11.31
CA LEU A 251 14.43 -5.89 9.88
C LEU A 251 14.95 -7.16 9.19
N GLU A 252 15.73 -7.98 9.89
CA GLU A 252 16.25 -9.24 9.36
C GLU A 252 15.13 -10.20 8.94
N GLN A 253 14.02 -10.24 9.69
CA GLN A 253 12.89 -11.13 9.41
C GLN A 253 12.19 -10.79 8.08
N TYR A 254 12.39 -9.58 7.56
CA TYR A 254 11.82 -9.14 6.28
C TYR A 254 12.77 -9.34 5.10
N ASP A 255 13.99 -9.82 5.33
CA ASP A 255 14.97 -10.03 4.27
C ASP A 255 14.96 -11.50 3.80
N THR A 256 14.66 -11.71 2.52
CA THR A 256 14.67 -13.07 1.93
C THR A 256 16.06 -13.49 1.44
N GLY A 257 17.06 -12.62 1.58
CA GLY A 257 18.40 -12.73 0.98
C GLY A 257 18.46 -12.28 -0.48
N ARG A 258 17.32 -11.99 -1.10
CA ARG A 258 17.20 -11.59 -2.53
C ARG A 258 16.06 -10.63 -2.82
N TRP A 259 15.19 -10.39 -1.85
CA TRP A 259 14.02 -9.53 -1.91
C TRP A 259 13.56 -9.18 -0.49
N THR A 260 12.38 -8.55 -0.35
CA THR A 260 11.76 -8.32 0.97
C THR A 260 10.44 -9.07 1.13
N TYR A 261 10.17 -9.56 2.34
CA TYR A 261 8.81 -9.88 2.77
C TYR A 261 8.03 -8.59 3.07
N TYR A 262 6.72 -8.62 2.81
CA TYR A 262 5.75 -7.57 3.13
C TYR A 262 5.37 -7.59 4.61
N ASP A 263 5.25 -8.79 5.14
CA ASP A 263 4.72 -9.10 6.46
C ASP A 263 5.60 -10.19 7.12
N ALA A 264 5.43 -10.42 8.42
CA ALA A 264 6.20 -11.42 9.16
C ALA A 264 5.73 -12.87 8.89
N ILE A 265 4.59 -13.06 8.22
CA ILE A 265 4.08 -14.40 7.86
C ILE A 265 4.64 -14.92 6.53
N GLY A 266 5.49 -14.13 5.87
CA GLY A 266 6.27 -14.58 4.70
C GLY A 266 5.67 -14.21 3.35
N THR A 267 4.72 -13.27 3.29
CA THR A 267 4.22 -12.76 2.01
C THR A 267 5.31 -11.98 1.30
N ILE A 268 5.60 -12.31 0.04
CA ILE A 268 6.59 -11.59 -0.77
C ILE A 268 6.07 -10.20 -1.10
N ALA A 269 6.88 -9.16 -0.87
CA ALA A 269 6.50 -7.80 -1.19
C ALA A 269 6.41 -7.61 -2.71
N THR A 270 5.34 -6.97 -3.18
CA THR A 270 5.27 -6.52 -4.58
C THR A 270 6.42 -5.56 -4.88
N LYS A 271 6.71 -5.30 -6.16
CA LYS A 271 7.72 -4.30 -6.56
C LYS A 271 7.48 -2.93 -5.92
N HIS A 272 6.22 -2.53 -5.79
CA HIS A 272 5.86 -1.28 -5.12
C HIS A 272 6.28 -1.29 -3.66
N TYR A 273 5.89 -2.32 -2.89
CA TYR A 273 6.19 -2.38 -1.47
C TYR A 273 7.68 -2.62 -1.18
N HIS A 274 8.38 -3.37 -2.03
CA HIS A 274 9.84 -3.45 -1.93
C HIS A 274 10.50 -2.07 -2.10
N GLY A 275 10.03 -1.28 -3.08
CA GLY A 275 10.43 0.11 -3.24
C GLY A 275 10.11 0.97 -2.03
N ASP A 276 8.92 0.79 -1.43
CA ASP A 276 8.55 1.48 -0.19
C ASP A 276 9.48 1.10 0.96
N HIS A 277 9.83 -0.18 1.14
CA HIS A 277 10.75 -0.62 2.19
C HIS A 277 12.14 0.03 2.05
N ILE A 278 12.65 0.12 0.82
CA ILE A 278 13.91 0.84 0.53
C ILE A 278 13.77 2.32 0.90
N TYR A 279 12.71 3.00 0.43
CA TYR A 279 12.47 4.40 0.72
C TYR A 279 12.31 4.68 2.23
N LEU A 280 11.55 3.85 2.92
CA LEU A 280 11.20 4.01 4.33
C LEU A 280 12.38 3.73 5.27
N THR A 281 13.23 2.75 4.94
CA THR A 281 14.48 2.52 5.69
C THR A 281 15.44 3.70 5.51
N GLN A 282 15.56 4.28 4.31
CA GLN A 282 16.31 5.52 4.12
C GLN A 282 15.74 6.66 5.00
N LYS A 283 14.42 6.81 5.04
CA LYS A 283 13.76 7.83 5.88
C LYS A 283 14.01 7.62 7.37
N LEU A 284 13.93 6.39 7.87
CA LEU A 284 14.25 6.12 9.27
C LEU A 284 15.71 6.41 9.59
N TYR A 285 16.65 6.12 8.68
CA TYR A 285 18.05 6.52 8.88
C TYR A 285 18.21 8.05 8.97
N GLU A 286 17.58 8.80 8.07
CA GLU A 286 17.61 10.28 8.09
C GLU A 286 17.05 10.87 9.39
N ILE A 287 16.02 10.23 9.96
CA ILE A 287 15.38 10.68 11.20
C ILE A 287 16.19 10.29 12.44
N THR A 288 16.68 9.05 12.50
CA THR A 288 17.23 8.44 13.73
C THR A 288 18.75 8.43 13.80
N GLY A 289 19.44 8.45 12.65
CA GLY A 289 20.88 8.19 12.56
C GLY A 289 21.30 6.73 12.77
N GLU A 290 20.34 5.81 12.97
CA GLU A 290 20.62 4.39 13.25
C GLU A 290 21.11 3.66 12.00
N LYS A 291 22.39 3.25 12.00
CA LYS A 291 23.10 2.71 10.83
C LYS A 291 22.43 1.49 10.20
N ILE A 292 21.77 0.66 11.01
CA ILE A 292 21.08 -0.55 10.55
C ILE A 292 20.02 -0.26 9.48
N PHE A 293 19.31 0.87 9.56
CA PHE A 293 18.35 1.26 8.53
C PHE A 293 19.05 1.57 7.20
N LEU A 294 20.22 2.23 7.25
CA LEU A 294 21.02 2.49 6.05
C LEU A 294 21.62 1.21 5.46
N GLU A 295 22.03 0.27 6.32
CA GLU A 295 22.54 -1.04 5.90
C GLU A 295 21.48 -1.82 5.12
N TYR A 296 20.26 -1.94 5.67
CA TYR A 296 19.15 -2.60 4.99
C TYR A 296 18.69 -1.84 3.74
N ASN A 297 18.64 -0.50 3.77
CA ASN A 297 18.38 0.29 2.57
C ASN A 297 19.35 -0.07 1.43
N LYS A 298 20.66 -0.07 1.70
CA LYS A 298 21.69 -0.39 0.71
C LYS A 298 21.59 -1.83 0.23
N LYS A 299 21.37 -2.77 1.15
CA LYS A 299 21.23 -4.20 0.85
C LYS A 299 20.01 -4.44 -0.05
N TRP A 300 18.84 -3.97 0.34
CA TRP A 300 17.61 -4.16 -0.43
C TRP A 300 17.63 -3.42 -1.77
N SER A 301 18.30 -2.27 -1.87
CA SER A 301 18.47 -1.55 -3.15
C SER A 301 19.26 -2.33 -4.21
N GLN A 302 20.07 -3.30 -3.80
CA GLN A 302 20.82 -4.16 -4.73
C GLN A 302 19.97 -5.31 -5.28
N TYR A 303 18.84 -5.62 -4.65
CA TYR A 303 17.99 -6.73 -5.04
C TYR A 303 17.27 -6.44 -6.36
N LYS A 304 17.56 -7.28 -7.36
CA LYS A 304 16.96 -7.21 -8.70
C LYS A 304 16.50 -8.60 -9.10
N ILE A 305 15.22 -8.88 -8.91
CA ILE A 305 14.61 -10.11 -9.39
C ILE A 305 13.80 -9.82 -10.66
N PRO A 306 14.05 -10.56 -11.76
CA PRO A 306 13.22 -10.48 -12.96
C PRO A 306 11.73 -10.68 -12.63
N TYR A 307 10.87 -9.89 -13.26
CA TYR A 307 9.43 -9.88 -13.07
C TYR A 307 8.84 -11.29 -13.06
N PHE A 308 9.12 -12.09 -14.09
CA PHE A 308 8.56 -13.43 -14.18
C PHE A 308 9.01 -14.34 -13.03
N ILE A 309 10.27 -14.27 -12.62
CA ILE A 309 10.76 -15.05 -11.48
C ILE A 309 10.04 -14.61 -10.21
N ARG A 310 9.92 -13.31 -9.96
CA ARG A 310 9.23 -12.78 -8.79
C ARG A 310 7.76 -13.18 -8.78
N GLU A 311 7.00 -12.79 -9.81
CA GLU A 311 5.53 -12.88 -9.79
C GLU A 311 5.00 -14.28 -10.10
N PHE A 312 5.76 -15.14 -10.81
CA PHE A 312 5.28 -16.47 -11.25
C PHE A 312 6.01 -17.66 -10.63
N LEU A 313 7.22 -17.49 -10.09
CA LEU A 313 7.98 -18.58 -9.48
C LEU A 313 8.12 -18.46 -7.96
N ILE A 314 8.34 -17.25 -7.45
CA ILE A 314 8.51 -17.02 -6.00
C ILE A 314 7.16 -16.83 -5.32
N GLN A 315 6.23 -16.12 -5.95
CA GLN A 315 4.88 -15.94 -5.46
C GLN A 315 3.84 -16.50 -6.44
N LYS A 316 2.61 -16.68 -5.95
CA LYS A 316 1.48 -17.01 -6.81
C LYS A 316 1.06 -15.74 -7.57
N PRO A 317 1.05 -15.75 -8.91
CA PRO A 317 0.69 -14.58 -9.69
C PRO A 317 -0.77 -14.22 -9.43
N ASP A 318 -1.05 -12.92 -9.33
CA ASP A 318 -2.43 -12.46 -9.31
C ASP A 318 -2.95 -12.20 -10.73
N TYR A 319 -4.21 -11.75 -10.83
CA TYR A 319 -4.80 -11.43 -12.13
C TYR A 319 -4.10 -10.26 -12.84
N HIS A 320 -3.52 -9.32 -12.09
CA HIS A 320 -2.79 -8.19 -12.65
C HIS A 320 -1.53 -8.68 -13.34
N ASP A 321 -0.83 -9.62 -12.71
CA ASP A 321 0.40 -10.19 -13.25
C ASP A 321 0.18 -10.97 -14.53
N ILE A 322 -0.88 -11.77 -14.55
CA ILE A 322 -1.29 -12.54 -15.73
C ILE A 322 -1.65 -11.58 -16.88
N VAL A 323 -2.33 -10.47 -16.59
CA VAL A 323 -2.69 -9.48 -17.61
C VAL A 323 -1.44 -8.77 -18.16
N ILE A 324 -0.47 -8.40 -17.31
CA ILE A 324 0.79 -7.80 -17.78
C ILE A 324 1.54 -8.76 -18.72
N LEU A 325 1.67 -10.03 -18.32
CA LEU A 325 2.30 -11.04 -19.17
C LEU A 325 1.53 -11.20 -20.49
N GLY A 326 0.21 -11.34 -20.42
CA GLY A 326 -0.65 -11.47 -21.60
C GLY A 326 -0.55 -10.29 -22.56
N LEU A 327 -0.49 -9.06 -22.05
CA LEU A 327 -0.32 -7.85 -22.88
C LEU A 327 1.03 -7.86 -23.60
N ASN A 328 2.10 -8.28 -22.94
CA ASN A 328 3.42 -8.37 -23.58
C ASN A 328 3.44 -9.47 -24.65
N VAL A 329 2.96 -10.67 -24.34
CA VAL A 329 2.89 -11.79 -25.30
C VAL A 329 2.04 -11.40 -26.50
N PHE A 330 0.87 -10.80 -26.28
CA PHE A 330 0.00 -10.36 -27.36
C PHE A 330 0.61 -9.24 -28.21
N GLY A 331 1.29 -8.28 -27.57
CA GLY A 331 2.02 -7.22 -28.27
C GLY A 331 3.13 -7.79 -29.17
N VAL A 332 3.89 -8.78 -28.70
CA VAL A 332 4.91 -9.45 -29.52
C VAL A 332 4.27 -10.21 -30.67
N LEU A 333 3.18 -10.95 -30.45
CA LEU A 333 2.46 -11.64 -31.52
C LEU A 333 1.99 -10.68 -32.61
N ILE A 334 1.42 -9.51 -32.25
CA ILE A 334 1.00 -8.51 -33.25
C ILE A 334 2.19 -8.08 -34.12
N LEU A 335 3.34 -7.79 -33.49
CA LEU A 335 4.54 -7.38 -34.22
C LEU A 335 5.04 -8.50 -35.13
N GLU A 336 5.08 -9.73 -34.64
CA GLU A 336 5.45 -10.90 -35.43
C GLU A 336 4.56 -11.07 -36.66
N TYR A 337 3.23 -11.05 -36.50
CA TYR A 337 2.30 -11.15 -37.62
C TYR A 337 2.43 -9.98 -38.60
N PHE A 338 2.66 -8.77 -38.09
CA PHE A 338 2.91 -7.61 -38.93
C PHE A 338 4.15 -7.81 -39.81
N PHE A 339 5.28 -8.24 -39.23
CA PHE A 339 6.51 -8.48 -39.99
C PHE A 339 6.41 -9.66 -40.94
N VAL A 340 5.75 -10.75 -40.55
CA VAL A 340 5.47 -11.89 -41.43
C VAL A 340 4.59 -11.45 -42.61
N GLY A 341 3.53 -10.69 -42.34
CA GLY A 341 2.64 -10.14 -43.36
C GLY A 341 3.39 -9.19 -44.31
N LEU A 342 4.19 -8.27 -43.76
CA LEU A 342 5.02 -7.34 -44.53
C LEU A 342 6.04 -8.08 -45.40
N PHE A 343 6.69 -9.13 -44.89
CA PHE A 343 7.60 -9.97 -45.65
C PHE A 343 6.91 -10.61 -46.87
N PHE A 344 5.72 -11.18 -46.68
CA PHE A 344 4.97 -11.77 -47.79
C PHE A 344 4.45 -10.72 -48.78
N PHE A 345 4.04 -9.55 -48.29
CA PHE A 345 3.63 -8.42 -49.12
C PHE A 345 4.78 -7.94 -50.02
N LEU A 346 5.95 -7.65 -49.43
CA LEU A 346 7.13 -7.22 -50.17
C LEU A 346 7.62 -8.29 -51.16
N LYS A 347 7.56 -9.57 -50.78
CA LYS A 347 7.91 -10.68 -51.68
C LYS A 347 6.97 -10.77 -52.88
N ARG A 348 5.67 -10.50 -52.70
CA ARG A 348 4.67 -10.49 -53.78
C ARG A 348 4.89 -9.33 -54.76
N HIS A 349 5.38 -8.18 -54.29
CA HIS A 349 5.60 -6.98 -55.08
C HIS A 349 7.04 -6.81 -55.61
N ARG A 350 7.93 -7.77 -55.35
CA ARG A 350 9.29 -7.86 -55.93
C ARG A 350 9.37 -8.85 -57.12
N LEU A 351 8.23 -9.24 -57.69
CA LEU A 351 8.12 -10.07 -58.88
C LEU A 351 7.66 -9.25 -60.08
#